data_AF-A0A448ZAK6-F1
#
_entry.id   AF-A0A448ZAK6-F1
#
_cell.length_a   1.000
_cell.length_b   1.000
_cell.length_c   1.000
_cell.angle_alpha   90.00
_cell.angle_beta   90.00
_cell.angle_gamma   90.00
#
_symmetry.space_group_name_H-M   'P 1'
#
loop_
_entity.id
_entity.type
_entity.pdbx_description
1 polymer ?
#
loop_
_entity_poly.entity_id
_entity_poly.type
_entity_poly.pdbx_seq_one_letter_code
_entity_poly.pdbx_strand_id
1 'polypeptide(L)'
;MTTTTSKRNGHGKGNEKKQNQKQSTTNPAIKRKPFRPNYDYEVDYNDHFETPLNAYTDILPLLDSLETATKSDGAARCCPRPRSEHVLYDPYYCNGSTKGLLEGLGFDKVVHKKRDFYRDIREGRVPDHHTLVTNPPYSDDHKERCLQFCTKQFREKKTAFFLLIPSYVAARSYYRRILGDNVRDVAYLVPHREYSYSHPEGTGHEESPFSSLWFCCIGRERIREWTERHQNGSGVGDAHYRTSNADHRKGRPRFVASFDELVSLGVITLQNRPNPRQRKKMRKLAAQGPGEDGAGNGDGAEQRAKPQTKNKKKWTPATKESVKGKKRSNAKSKYRTTDGKRTKKRF
;
A
#
# COMPACT_ATOMS: atom_id res chain seq x y z
N MET A 1 -36.98 -69.66 -27.13
CA MET A 1 -36.07 -70.78 -27.43
C MET A 1 -34.64 -70.25 -27.41
N THR A 2 -33.70 -71.12 -27.03
CA THR A 2 -32.24 -70.95 -26.92
C THR A 2 -31.69 -70.02 -25.83
N THR A 3 -31.44 -70.65 -24.68
CA THR A 3 -30.28 -70.52 -23.78
C THR A 3 -28.96 -70.36 -24.57
N THR A 4 -27.81 -69.89 -24.04
CA THR A 4 -27.00 -70.57 -23.02
C THR A 4 -25.69 -69.78 -22.74
N THR A 5 -25.20 -69.91 -21.50
CA THR A 5 -23.80 -70.01 -21.03
C THR A 5 -22.87 -68.80 -20.86
N SER A 6 -22.66 -68.52 -19.57
CA SER A 6 -21.47 -67.98 -18.91
C SER A 6 -20.25 -68.90 -19.06
N LYS A 7 -19.04 -68.31 -19.19
CA LYS A 7 -17.75 -68.94 -18.84
C LYS A 7 -16.77 -67.90 -18.31
N ARG A 8 -16.18 -68.23 -17.16
CA ARG A 8 -15.02 -67.60 -16.52
C ARG A 8 -13.72 -67.95 -17.26
N ASN A 9 -12.75 -67.05 -17.21
CA ASN A 9 -11.28 -67.22 -17.07
C ASN A 9 -10.70 -65.78 -17.10
N GLY A 10 -9.69 -65.32 -16.37
CA GLY A 10 -8.59 -65.97 -15.69
C GLY A 10 -7.31 -65.21 -16.07
N HIS A 11 -6.73 -64.47 -15.11
CA HIS A 11 -5.33 -63.99 -15.02
C HIS A 11 -4.67 -63.22 -16.19
N GLY A 12 -4.29 -61.97 -15.91
CA GLY A 12 -3.28 -61.22 -16.65
C GLY A 12 -2.70 -60.08 -15.80
N LYS A 13 -1.58 -60.33 -15.10
CA LYS A 13 -0.75 -59.29 -14.46
C LYS A 13 0.02 -58.56 -15.56
N GLY A 14 -0.44 -57.36 -15.93
CA GLY A 14 0.26 -56.44 -16.83
C GLY A 14 0.93 -55.31 -16.06
N ASN A 15 2.25 -55.25 -16.14
CA ASN A 15 3.10 -54.23 -15.52
C ASN A 15 3.11 -52.96 -16.40
N GLU A 16 2.20 -52.01 -16.17
CA GLU A 16 2.17 -50.73 -16.90
C GLU A 16 3.17 -49.73 -16.29
N LYS A 17 4.37 -49.67 -16.85
CA LYS A 17 5.27 -48.52 -16.68
C LYS A 17 4.69 -47.33 -17.45
N LYS A 18 3.93 -46.46 -16.77
CA LYS A 18 3.56 -45.13 -17.26
C LYS A 18 4.82 -44.26 -17.40
N GLN A 19 5.37 -44.20 -18.61
CA GLN A 19 6.30 -43.14 -19.02
C GLN A 19 5.52 -41.82 -19.07
N ASN A 20 5.73 -41.00 -18.04
CA ASN A 20 5.16 -39.66 -17.95
C ASN A 20 5.98 -38.72 -18.84
N GLN A 21 5.68 -38.69 -20.14
CA GLN A 21 6.18 -37.67 -21.06
C GLN A 21 5.56 -36.32 -20.69
N LYS A 22 6.30 -35.52 -19.92
CA LYS A 22 6.08 -34.07 -19.79
C LYS A 22 6.22 -33.44 -21.18
N GLN A 23 5.12 -33.35 -21.91
CA GLN A 23 5.00 -32.44 -23.04
C GLN A 23 5.07 -31.02 -22.48
N SER A 24 6.27 -30.42 -22.54
CA SER A 24 6.45 -29.00 -22.33
C SER A 24 5.79 -28.26 -23.50
N THR A 25 4.54 -27.87 -23.30
CA THR A 25 3.84 -26.95 -24.19
C THR A 25 4.46 -25.56 -24.02
N THR A 26 5.58 -25.33 -24.71
CA THR A 26 6.15 -23.99 -24.88
C THR A 26 5.19 -23.22 -25.78
N ASN A 27 4.20 -22.57 -25.14
CA ASN A 27 3.33 -21.62 -25.82
C ASN A 27 4.23 -20.56 -26.47
N PRO A 28 4.12 -20.32 -27.79
CA PRO A 28 4.93 -19.32 -28.46
C PRO A 28 4.66 -17.97 -27.80
N ALA A 29 5.72 -17.28 -27.39
CA ALA A 29 5.65 -15.98 -26.75
C ALA A 29 4.97 -15.00 -27.72
N ILE A 30 3.65 -14.81 -27.54
CA ILE A 30 2.89 -13.75 -28.20
C ILE A 30 3.57 -12.46 -27.78
N LYS A 31 4.30 -11.84 -28.72
CA LYS A 31 4.88 -10.51 -28.55
C LYS A 31 3.71 -9.54 -28.38
N ARG A 32 3.29 -9.34 -27.13
CA ARG A 32 2.24 -8.37 -26.79
C ARG A 32 2.72 -7.01 -27.26
N LYS A 33 1.89 -6.32 -28.06
CA LYS A 33 2.15 -4.93 -28.44
C LYS A 33 2.30 -4.11 -27.16
N PRO A 34 3.30 -3.22 -27.07
CA PRO A 34 3.53 -2.45 -25.86
C PRO A 34 2.33 -1.55 -25.57
N PHE A 35 1.94 -1.45 -24.29
CA PHE A 35 1.04 -0.42 -23.78
C PHE A 35 1.47 0.93 -24.37
N ARG A 36 0.56 1.57 -25.08
CA ARG A 36 0.69 2.99 -25.40
C ARG A 36 -0.65 3.65 -25.15
N PRO A 37 -1.07 3.78 -23.88
CA PRO A 37 -2.22 4.62 -23.62
C PRO A 37 -1.79 6.02 -24.00
N ASN A 38 -2.54 6.64 -24.89
CA ASN A 38 -2.26 8.01 -25.30
C ASN A 38 -2.73 8.94 -24.17
N TYR A 39 -1.85 9.25 -23.22
CA TYR A 39 -2.07 10.30 -22.22
C TYR A 39 -1.47 11.61 -22.74
N ASP A 40 -2.21 12.70 -22.58
CA ASP A 40 -1.75 14.05 -22.97
C ASP A 40 -0.76 14.65 -21.95
N TYR A 41 -0.19 13.80 -21.09
CA TYR A 41 0.69 14.14 -19.98
C TYR A 41 1.63 12.98 -19.66
N GLU A 42 2.71 13.27 -18.92
CA GLU A 42 3.69 12.29 -18.51
C GLU A 42 3.10 11.29 -17.51
N VAL A 43 3.36 10.01 -17.75
CA VAL A 43 2.93 8.90 -16.90
C VAL A 43 4.07 7.90 -16.71
N ASP A 44 4.21 7.34 -15.50
CA ASP A 44 5.06 6.18 -15.27
C ASP A 44 4.23 4.90 -15.44
N TYR A 45 4.78 3.95 -16.20
CA TYR A 45 4.19 2.64 -16.41
C TYR A 45 3.82 1.95 -15.08
N ASN A 46 4.66 2.06 -14.06
CA ASN A 46 4.49 1.38 -12.78
C ASN A 46 3.45 2.05 -11.86
N ASP A 47 2.78 3.11 -12.31
CA ASP A 47 1.69 3.74 -11.57
C ASP A 47 0.31 3.33 -12.11
N HIS A 48 0.23 2.60 -13.23
CA HIS A 48 -1.04 2.20 -13.82
C HIS A 48 -1.64 0.98 -13.12
N PHE A 49 -2.23 1.21 -11.95
CA PHE A 49 -2.89 0.17 -11.17
C PHE A 49 -4.30 0.59 -10.79
N GLU A 50 -5.29 -0.22 -11.14
CA GLU A 50 -6.67 0.00 -10.71
C GLU A 50 -6.85 -0.35 -9.23
N THR A 51 -7.58 0.50 -8.53
CA THR A 51 -8.01 0.26 -7.16
C THR A 51 -9.13 -0.78 -7.14
N PRO A 52 -9.02 -1.85 -6.33
CA PRO A 52 -10.04 -2.89 -6.30
C PRO A 52 -11.32 -2.44 -5.55
N LEU A 53 -12.45 -3.08 -5.88
CA LEU A 53 -13.76 -2.77 -5.29
C LEU A 53 -13.76 -2.81 -3.76
N ASN A 54 -13.10 -3.81 -3.15
CA ASN A 54 -13.06 -3.96 -1.70
C ASN A 54 -12.38 -2.77 -1.00
N ALA A 55 -11.41 -2.11 -1.64
CA ALA A 55 -10.81 -0.90 -1.09
C ALA A 55 -11.82 0.24 -0.98
N TYR A 56 -12.70 0.40 -1.97
CA TYR A 56 -13.79 1.37 -1.91
C TYR A 56 -14.87 0.97 -0.91
N THR A 57 -15.20 -0.33 -0.82
CA THR A 57 -16.15 -0.84 0.18
C THR A 57 -15.70 -0.52 1.60
N ASP A 58 -14.40 -0.62 1.89
CA ASP A 58 -13.86 -0.37 3.23
C ASP A 58 -14.08 1.07 3.71
N ILE A 59 -14.14 2.07 2.82
CA ILE A 59 -14.35 3.48 3.19
C ILE A 59 -15.81 3.91 3.24
N LEU A 60 -16.75 3.06 2.78
CA LEU A 60 -18.17 3.43 2.66
C LEU A 60 -18.78 3.94 3.97
N PRO A 61 -18.65 3.25 5.12
CA PRO A 61 -19.24 3.76 6.35
C PRO A 61 -18.71 5.14 6.77
N LEU A 62 -17.43 5.43 6.52
CA LEU A 62 -16.88 6.77 6.77
C LEU A 62 -17.44 7.80 5.78
N LEU A 63 -17.54 7.47 4.49
CA LEU A 63 -18.13 8.37 3.48
C LEU A 63 -19.59 8.71 3.82
N ASP A 64 -20.39 7.70 4.19
CA ASP A 64 -21.79 7.89 4.59
C ASP A 64 -21.93 8.79 5.82
N SER A 65 -20.90 8.87 6.67
CA SER A 65 -20.88 9.70 7.87
C SER A 65 -20.46 11.15 7.66
N LEU A 66 -19.92 11.52 6.50
CA LEU A 66 -19.40 12.88 6.27
C LEU A 66 -20.49 13.95 6.23
N GLU A 67 -21.73 13.57 5.97
CA GLU A 67 -22.80 14.53 5.69
C GLU A 67 -23.86 14.60 6.80
N THR A 68 -23.62 13.94 7.93
CA THR A 68 -24.48 14.01 9.12
C THR A 68 -24.24 15.25 9.99
N ALA A 69 -23.16 16.02 9.78
CA ALA A 69 -22.82 17.14 10.65
C ALA A 69 -23.03 18.50 9.95
N THR A 70 -24.06 19.20 10.46
CA THR A 70 -24.37 20.63 10.36
C THR A 70 -24.58 21.23 8.97
N LYS A 71 -25.81 21.72 8.73
CA LYS A 71 -26.02 22.80 7.77
C LYS A 71 -25.30 24.07 8.24
N SER A 72 -25.00 24.96 7.31
CA SER A 72 -24.46 26.30 7.55
C SER A 72 -25.35 27.21 8.41
N ASP A 73 -26.61 26.83 8.65
CA ASP A 73 -27.58 27.53 9.50
C ASP A 73 -27.61 27.02 10.95
N GLY A 74 -26.72 26.10 11.33
CA GLY A 74 -26.67 25.53 12.69
C GLY A 74 -27.72 24.46 12.96
N ALA A 75 -28.61 24.15 12.01
CA ALA A 75 -29.52 23.01 12.13
C ALA A 75 -28.78 21.71 11.77
N ALA A 76 -28.81 20.73 12.68
CA ALA A 76 -28.36 19.39 12.37
C ALA A 76 -29.18 18.83 11.20
N ARG A 77 -28.52 18.35 10.15
CA ARG A 77 -29.19 17.46 9.19
C ARG A 77 -29.54 16.19 9.94
N CYS A 78 -30.83 15.89 10.10
CA CYS A 78 -31.27 14.65 10.73
C CYS A 78 -30.82 13.39 9.96
N CYS A 79 -30.47 13.53 8.68
CA CYS A 79 -30.07 12.42 7.82
C CYS A 79 -28.82 12.75 7.00
N PRO A 80 -27.88 11.80 6.82
CA PRO A 80 -26.76 11.95 5.88
C PRO A 80 -27.23 12.22 4.45
N ARG A 81 -26.38 12.82 3.62
CA ARG A 81 -26.67 12.98 2.19
C ARG A 81 -26.75 11.61 1.52
N PRO A 82 -27.74 11.37 0.65
CA PRO A 82 -27.75 10.16 -0.15
C PRO A 82 -26.51 10.13 -1.07
N ARG A 83 -25.91 8.95 -1.25
CA ARG A 83 -24.70 8.77 -2.08
C ARG A 83 -24.89 9.31 -3.51
N SER A 84 -26.09 9.22 -4.07
CA SER A 84 -26.46 9.77 -5.39
C SER A 84 -26.25 11.27 -5.54
N GLU A 85 -26.26 12.02 -4.43
CA GLU A 85 -25.99 13.45 -4.44
C GLU A 85 -24.55 13.80 -4.03
N HIS A 86 -23.80 12.84 -3.50
CA HIS A 86 -22.44 13.07 -3.00
C HIS A 86 -21.45 13.11 -4.17
N VAL A 87 -20.81 14.26 -4.38
CA VAL A 87 -19.84 14.42 -5.47
C VAL A 87 -18.47 13.92 -5.03
N LEU A 88 -18.04 12.77 -5.59
CA LEU A 88 -16.71 12.23 -5.41
C LEU A 88 -15.77 12.68 -6.53
N TYR A 89 -14.54 13.02 -6.18
CA TYR A 89 -13.50 13.37 -7.15
C TYR A 89 -12.30 12.43 -7.02
N ASP A 90 -11.93 11.78 -8.12
CA ASP A 90 -10.65 11.08 -8.26
C ASP A 90 -9.84 11.73 -9.39
N PRO A 91 -8.77 12.49 -9.06
CA PRO A 91 -7.96 13.20 -10.03
C PRO A 91 -7.07 12.31 -10.91
N TYR A 92 -6.74 11.08 -10.47
CA TYR A 92 -5.76 10.26 -11.15
C TYR A 92 -6.44 9.19 -11.98
N TYR A 93 -6.17 9.19 -13.28
CA TYR A 93 -6.84 8.31 -14.24
C TYR A 93 -5.92 7.20 -14.72
N CYS A 94 -6.31 5.95 -14.48
CA CYS A 94 -5.66 4.77 -15.07
C CYS A 94 -6.45 4.33 -16.32
N ASN A 95 -7.34 3.34 -16.24
CA ASN A 95 -8.20 2.87 -17.33
C ASN A 95 -9.66 3.31 -17.20
N GLY A 96 -10.03 3.94 -16.06
CA GLY A 96 -11.37 4.46 -15.80
C GLY A 96 -12.29 3.56 -14.98
N SER A 97 -11.84 2.37 -14.53
CA SER A 97 -12.70 1.41 -13.81
C SER A 97 -13.27 1.97 -12.51
N THR A 98 -12.51 2.84 -11.84
CA THR A 98 -12.90 3.51 -10.60
C THR A 98 -14.28 4.14 -10.68
N LYS A 99 -14.62 4.78 -11.81
CA LYS A 99 -15.93 5.41 -11.99
C LYS A 99 -17.06 4.38 -11.88
N GLY A 100 -16.98 3.29 -12.63
CA GLY A 100 -18.01 2.25 -12.62
C GLY A 100 -18.11 1.52 -11.28
N LEU A 101 -17.00 1.34 -10.57
CA LEU A 101 -17.01 0.75 -9.22
C LEU A 101 -17.72 1.66 -8.21
N LEU A 102 -17.43 2.96 -8.21
CA LEU A 102 -18.05 3.91 -7.30
C LEU A 102 -19.54 4.14 -7.63
N GLU A 103 -19.90 4.21 -8.92
CA GLU A 103 -21.30 4.25 -9.37
C GLU A 103 -22.05 2.98 -8.92
N GLY A 104 -21.44 1.81 -9.04
CA GLY A 104 -21.99 0.54 -8.53
C GLY A 104 -22.19 0.50 -7.01
N LEU A 105 -21.54 1.39 -6.25
CA LEU A 105 -21.73 1.56 -4.80
C LEU A 105 -22.77 2.66 -4.47
N GLY A 106 -23.43 3.23 -5.48
CA GLY A 106 -24.51 4.22 -5.35
C GLY A 106 -24.07 5.68 -5.44
N PHE A 107 -22.83 5.97 -5.83
CA PHE A 107 -22.37 7.34 -6.08
C PHE A 107 -22.62 7.73 -7.53
N ASP A 108 -23.75 8.40 -7.81
CA ASP A 108 -24.10 8.80 -9.18
C ASP A 108 -23.23 9.97 -9.71
N LYS A 109 -22.55 10.70 -8.82
CA LYS A 109 -21.77 11.90 -9.13
C LYS A 109 -20.27 11.67 -8.92
N VAL A 110 -19.65 10.88 -9.80
CA VAL A 110 -18.21 10.64 -9.78
C VAL A 110 -17.49 11.44 -10.86
N VAL A 111 -16.63 12.36 -10.44
CA VAL A 111 -15.74 13.09 -11.34
C VAL A 111 -14.42 12.33 -11.45
N HIS A 112 -14.29 11.56 -12.53
CA HIS A 112 -13.08 10.80 -12.84
C HIS A 112 -12.83 10.87 -14.36
N LYS A 113 -11.90 11.72 -14.77
CA LYS A 113 -11.63 12.03 -16.19
C LYS A 113 -10.15 11.88 -16.48
N LYS A 114 -9.81 11.47 -17.70
CA LYS A 114 -8.45 11.40 -18.21
C LYS A 114 -7.86 12.81 -18.45
N ARG A 115 -7.57 13.52 -17.36
CA ARG A 115 -7.01 14.88 -17.34
C ARG A 115 -5.70 14.88 -16.56
N ASP A 116 -4.85 15.86 -16.83
CA ASP A 116 -3.66 16.12 -16.02
C ASP A 116 -4.08 16.88 -14.76
N PHE A 117 -4.06 16.20 -13.63
CA PHE A 117 -4.42 16.76 -12.34
C PHE A 117 -3.61 18.00 -11.96
N TYR A 118 -2.30 17.98 -12.21
CA TYR A 118 -1.44 19.10 -11.81
C TYR A 118 -1.59 20.30 -12.72
N ARG A 119 -1.88 20.07 -14.01
CA ARG A 119 -2.33 21.14 -14.89
C ARG A 119 -3.66 21.72 -14.41
N ASP A 120 -4.61 20.88 -14.03
CA ASP A 120 -5.91 21.34 -13.50
C ASP A 120 -5.75 22.19 -12.24
N ILE A 121 -4.82 21.85 -11.33
CA ILE A 121 -4.50 22.69 -10.17
C ILE A 121 -3.94 24.05 -10.59
N ARG A 122 -2.92 24.07 -11.49
CA ARG A 122 -2.26 25.31 -11.91
C ARG A 122 -3.21 26.27 -12.61
N GLU A 123 -4.15 25.73 -13.37
CA GLU A 123 -5.11 26.51 -14.17
C GLU A 123 -6.43 26.77 -13.44
N GLY A 124 -6.57 26.35 -12.17
CA GLY A 124 -7.80 26.53 -11.41
C GLY A 124 -9.01 25.78 -11.99
N ARG A 125 -8.76 24.67 -12.70
CA ARG A 125 -9.80 23.85 -13.37
C ARG A 125 -10.16 22.58 -12.60
N VAL A 126 -9.78 22.50 -11.33
CA VAL A 126 -10.21 21.42 -10.43
C VAL A 126 -11.73 21.52 -10.25
N PRO A 127 -12.49 20.45 -10.49
CA PRO A 127 -13.95 20.47 -10.33
C PRO A 127 -14.35 20.68 -8.87
N ASP A 128 -15.49 21.32 -8.64
CA ASP A 128 -16.11 21.32 -7.32
C ASP A 128 -16.57 19.90 -6.94
N HIS A 129 -16.33 19.54 -5.69
CA HIS A 129 -16.62 18.21 -5.13
C HIS A 129 -16.77 18.27 -3.61
N HIS A 130 -17.44 17.27 -3.04
CA HIS A 130 -17.59 17.16 -1.58
C HIS A 130 -16.41 16.42 -0.94
N THR A 131 -15.95 15.34 -1.59
CA THR A 131 -14.87 14.50 -1.09
C THR A 131 -13.92 14.08 -2.22
N LEU A 132 -12.62 14.18 -1.95
CA LEU A 132 -11.60 13.61 -2.83
C LEU A 132 -11.28 12.19 -2.39
N VAL A 133 -11.43 11.21 -3.28
CA VAL A 133 -11.13 9.80 -3.02
C VAL A 133 -10.19 9.32 -4.11
N THR A 134 -8.98 8.89 -3.75
CA THR A 134 -8.00 8.50 -4.76
C THR A 134 -6.94 7.53 -4.26
N ASN A 135 -6.37 6.79 -5.21
CA ASN A 135 -5.15 6.00 -5.08
C ASN A 135 -4.08 6.68 -5.97
N PRO A 136 -3.31 7.64 -5.44
CA PRO A 136 -2.43 8.44 -6.27
C PRO A 136 -1.25 7.61 -6.80
N PRO A 137 -0.60 8.03 -7.90
CA PRO A 137 0.66 7.47 -8.35
C PRO A 137 1.71 7.44 -7.23
N TYR A 138 2.53 6.38 -7.20
CA TYR A 138 3.55 6.18 -6.17
C TYR A 138 4.97 6.47 -6.67
N SER A 139 5.16 6.71 -7.96
CA SER A 139 6.39 7.29 -8.49
C SER A 139 6.63 8.72 -7.95
N ASP A 140 7.88 9.16 -8.10
CA ASP A 140 8.35 10.53 -7.85
C ASP A 140 7.75 11.19 -6.59
N ASP A 141 7.26 12.42 -6.73
CA ASP A 141 6.72 13.26 -5.66
C ASP A 141 5.19 13.26 -5.62
N HIS A 142 4.52 12.37 -6.37
CA HIS A 142 3.07 12.38 -6.53
C HIS A 142 2.31 12.28 -5.20
N LYS A 143 2.77 11.40 -4.31
CA LYS A 143 2.23 11.24 -2.94
C LYS A 143 2.31 12.54 -2.15
N GLU A 144 3.44 13.26 -2.26
CA GLU A 144 3.67 14.51 -1.53
C GLU A 144 2.78 15.63 -2.08
N ARG A 145 2.76 15.80 -3.41
CA ARG A 145 1.95 16.83 -4.07
C ARG A 145 0.46 16.61 -3.91
N CYS A 146 0.00 15.36 -3.99
CA CYS A 146 -1.39 15.00 -3.72
C CYS A 146 -1.78 15.36 -2.28
N LEU A 147 -0.96 14.97 -1.30
CA LEU A 147 -1.20 15.30 0.10
C LEU A 147 -1.21 16.81 0.35
N GLN A 148 -0.30 17.57 -0.27
CA GLN A 148 -0.27 19.03 -0.19
C GLN A 148 -1.57 19.65 -0.71
N PHE A 149 -2.03 19.22 -1.88
CA PHE A 149 -3.29 19.69 -2.46
C PHE A 149 -4.48 19.38 -1.54
N CYS A 150 -4.59 18.13 -1.09
CA CYS A 150 -5.70 17.69 -0.23
C CYS A 150 -5.72 18.44 1.10
N THR A 151 -4.55 18.63 1.72
CA THR A 151 -4.42 19.38 2.98
C THR A 151 -4.82 20.84 2.78
N LYS A 152 -4.43 21.46 1.66
CA LYS A 152 -4.83 22.82 1.33
C LYS A 152 -6.36 22.93 1.16
N GLN A 153 -6.98 22.04 0.39
CA GLN A 153 -8.44 22.03 0.22
C GLN A 153 -9.18 21.80 1.54
N PHE A 154 -8.68 20.92 2.41
CA PHE A 154 -9.26 20.70 3.73
C PHE A 154 -9.17 21.96 4.61
N ARG A 155 -8.04 22.69 4.59
CA ARG A 155 -7.89 23.93 5.37
C ARG A 155 -8.83 25.04 4.87
N GLU A 156 -8.88 25.24 3.56
CA GLU A 156 -9.59 26.36 2.93
C GLU A 156 -11.10 26.12 2.81
N LYS A 157 -11.51 24.89 2.47
CA LYS A 157 -12.89 24.56 2.11
C LYS A 157 -13.52 23.46 2.97
N LYS A 158 -12.76 22.88 3.91
CA LYS A 158 -13.19 21.71 4.71
C LYS A 158 -13.56 20.49 3.84
N THR A 159 -13.00 20.39 2.64
CA THR A 159 -13.17 19.24 1.75
C THR A 159 -12.45 18.03 2.33
N ALA A 160 -13.21 17.00 2.73
CA ALA A 160 -12.65 15.74 3.23
C ALA A 160 -11.89 15.00 2.13
N PHE A 161 -10.93 14.16 2.52
CA PHE A 161 -10.19 13.34 1.56
C PHE A 161 -9.83 11.96 2.09
N PHE A 162 -9.73 11.01 1.16
CA PHE A 162 -9.35 9.62 1.37
C PHE A 162 -8.24 9.28 0.39
N LEU A 163 -7.04 9.05 0.91
CA LEU A 163 -5.88 8.67 0.11
C LEU A 163 -5.51 7.21 0.40
N LEU A 164 -5.58 6.35 -0.62
CA LEU A 164 -5.06 5.00 -0.54
C LEU A 164 -3.57 5.04 -0.90
N ILE A 165 -2.70 5.00 0.11
CA ILE A 165 -1.25 5.10 -0.08
C ILE A 165 -0.51 4.10 0.83
N PRO A 166 0.78 3.84 0.58
CA PRO A 166 1.53 2.89 1.39
C PRO A 166 1.58 3.32 2.86
N SER A 167 1.40 2.36 3.78
CA SER A 167 1.41 2.56 5.23
C SER A 167 2.63 3.33 5.74
N TYR A 168 3.81 3.09 5.16
CA TYR A 168 5.06 3.77 5.56
C TYR A 168 4.99 5.30 5.41
N VAL A 169 4.06 5.83 4.61
CA VAL A 169 3.91 7.27 4.39
C VAL A 169 3.62 8.00 5.71
N ALA A 170 2.85 7.41 6.63
CA ALA A 170 2.53 8.08 7.89
C ALA A 170 3.78 8.33 8.78
N ALA A 171 4.84 7.53 8.58
CA ALA A 171 6.12 7.70 9.28
C ALA A 171 7.10 8.65 8.56
N ARG A 172 6.77 9.15 7.37
CA ARG A 172 7.65 10.07 6.62
C ARG A 172 7.60 11.47 7.20
N SER A 173 8.74 12.16 7.21
CA SER A 173 8.83 13.54 7.72
C SER A 173 7.96 14.52 6.92
N TYR A 174 7.86 14.35 5.59
CA TYR A 174 7.01 15.22 4.77
C TYR A 174 5.54 15.13 5.16
N TYR A 175 5.07 13.96 5.62
CA TYR A 175 3.68 13.75 5.98
C TYR A 175 3.26 14.68 7.13
N ARG A 176 4.03 14.67 8.23
CA ARG A 176 3.82 15.57 9.37
C ARG A 176 4.04 17.03 9.00
N ARG A 177 5.05 17.33 8.19
CA ARG A 177 5.34 18.70 7.75
C ARG A 177 4.18 19.30 6.94
N ILE A 178 3.58 18.53 6.04
CA ILE A 178 2.49 19.01 5.19
C ILE A 178 1.21 19.19 5.99
N LEU A 179 0.84 18.19 6.78
CA LEU A 179 -0.39 18.23 7.59
C LEU A 179 -0.31 19.26 8.71
N GLY A 180 0.86 19.46 9.32
CA GLY A 180 1.00 20.31 10.50
C GLY A 180 0.04 19.87 11.60
N ASP A 181 -0.72 20.82 12.15
CA ASP A 181 -1.74 20.54 13.17
C ASP A 181 -2.89 19.66 12.66
N ASN A 182 -3.15 19.67 11.34
CA ASN A 182 -4.18 18.82 10.74
C ASN A 182 -3.82 17.33 10.74
N VAL A 183 -2.65 16.94 11.25
CA VAL A 183 -2.37 15.53 11.50
C VAL A 183 -3.38 14.90 12.46
N ARG A 184 -3.99 15.70 13.34
CA ARG A 184 -5.07 15.28 14.25
C ARG A 184 -6.44 15.21 13.59
N ASP A 185 -6.56 15.67 12.35
CA ASP A 185 -7.77 15.58 11.52
C ASP A 185 -7.77 14.34 10.62
N VAL A 186 -6.70 13.54 10.67
CA VAL A 186 -6.51 12.33 9.87
C VAL A 186 -6.63 11.08 10.74
N ALA A 187 -7.57 10.22 10.38
CA ALA A 187 -7.65 8.83 10.83
C ALA A 187 -7.20 7.89 9.73
N TYR A 188 -7.09 6.60 10.06
CA TYR A 188 -6.61 5.58 9.14
C TYR A 188 -7.58 4.39 9.11
N LEU A 189 -7.79 3.82 7.94
CA LEU A 189 -8.43 2.51 7.82
C LEU A 189 -7.40 1.47 7.38
N VAL A 190 -7.11 0.55 8.28
CA VAL A 190 -6.23 -0.58 8.04
C VAL A 190 -7.06 -1.72 7.48
N PRO A 191 -6.81 -2.17 6.24
CA PRO A 191 -7.63 -3.21 5.66
C PRO A 191 -7.44 -4.54 6.38
N HIS A 192 -8.48 -5.38 6.36
CA HIS A 192 -8.36 -6.72 6.95
C HIS A 192 -7.45 -7.64 6.14
N ARG A 193 -7.44 -7.46 4.82
CA ARG A 193 -6.61 -8.19 3.86
C ARG A 193 -5.92 -7.17 2.98
N GLU A 194 -4.71 -7.46 2.53
CA GLU A 194 -4.05 -6.58 1.58
C GLU A 194 -4.87 -6.44 0.30
N TYR A 195 -4.85 -5.23 -0.27
CA TYR A 195 -5.52 -4.97 -1.53
C TYR A 195 -4.70 -5.53 -2.69
N SER A 196 -5.38 -6.22 -3.60
CA SER A 196 -4.79 -6.67 -4.87
C SER A 196 -5.11 -5.66 -5.96
N TYR A 197 -4.07 -5.07 -6.53
CA TYR A 197 -4.19 -4.07 -7.59
C TYR A 197 -4.01 -4.73 -8.95
N SER A 198 -4.78 -4.30 -9.95
CA SER A 198 -4.67 -4.83 -11.31
C SER A 198 -4.02 -3.81 -12.25
N HIS A 199 -2.97 -4.26 -12.94
CA HIS A 199 -2.38 -3.48 -14.03
C HIS A 199 -3.21 -3.70 -15.30
N PRO A 200 -3.51 -2.67 -16.13
CA PRO A 200 -4.30 -2.82 -17.36
C PRO A 200 -3.78 -3.88 -18.35
N GLU A 201 -2.47 -4.14 -18.34
CA GLU A 201 -1.86 -5.17 -19.20
C GLU A 201 -1.74 -6.56 -18.55
N GLY A 202 -2.14 -6.69 -17.28
CA GLY A 202 -1.91 -7.89 -16.47
C GLY A 202 -0.43 -8.16 -16.17
N THR A 203 0.40 -7.11 -16.14
CA THR A 203 1.85 -7.16 -15.91
C THR A 203 2.26 -6.81 -14.48
N GLY A 204 1.30 -6.77 -13.55
CA GLY A 204 1.54 -6.54 -12.13
C GLY A 204 2.12 -7.76 -11.41
N HIS A 205 2.69 -7.53 -10.23
CA HIS A 205 2.95 -8.61 -9.28
C HIS A 205 1.62 -9.09 -8.67
N GLU A 206 1.52 -10.38 -8.37
CA GLU A 206 0.34 -10.96 -7.69
C GLU A 206 0.13 -10.32 -6.31
N GLU A 207 1.22 -9.99 -5.62
CA GLU A 207 1.23 -9.34 -4.31
C GLU A 207 1.84 -7.95 -4.40
N SER A 208 1.22 -6.99 -3.69
CA SER A 208 1.76 -5.65 -3.56
C SER A 208 3.09 -5.68 -2.77
N PRO A 209 4.15 -4.98 -3.20
CA PRO A 209 5.42 -4.96 -2.47
C PRO A 209 5.37 -4.13 -1.17
N PHE A 210 4.21 -3.56 -0.84
CA PHE A 210 3.93 -2.76 0.34
C PHE A 210 2.48 -2.98 0.80
N SER A 211 2.24 -2.84 2.10
CA SER A 211 0.89 -2.77 2.66
C SER A 211 0.36 -1.34 2.54
N SER A 212 -0.79 -1.18 1.89
CA SER A 212 -1.52 0.09 1.75
C SER A 212 -2.61 0.21 2.81
N LEU A 213 -2.95 1.45 3.13
CA LEU A 213 -4.09 1.78 4.00
C LEU A 213 -4.70 3.10 3.58
N TRP A 214 -5.94 3.37 4.00
CA TRP A 214 -6.57 4.66 3.73
C TRP A 214 -6.16 5.69 4.77
N PHE A 215 -5.78 6.88 4.30
CA PHE A 215 -5.58 8.08 5.10
C PHE A 215 -6.82 8.95 4.93
N CYS A 216 -7.63 9.04 5.98
CA CYS A 216 -8.96 9.64 5.97
C CYS A 216 -8.92 10.97 6.73
N CYS A 217 -8.79 12.09 6.01
CA CYS A 217 -8.89 13.41 6.62
C CYS A 217 -10.35 13.85 6.67
N ILE A 218 -10.97 13.64 7.82
CA ILE A 218 -12.40 13.86 8.05
C ILE A 218 -12.66 14.89 9.17
N GLY A 219 -11.61 15.40 9.80
CA GLY A 219 -11.70 16.35 10.90
C GLY A 219 -11.74 15.67 12.26
N ARG A 220 -11.06 16.29 13.24
CA ARG A 220 -10.84 15.72 14.56
C ARG A 220 -12.11 15.43 15.36
N GLU A 221 -13.13 16.28 15.24
CA GLU A 221 -14.41 16.07 15.93
C GLU A 221 -15.12 14.83 15.39
N ARG A 222 -15.10 14.62 14.08
CA ARG A 222 -15.66 13.40 13.48
C ARG A 222 -14.88 12.16 13.88
N ILE A 223 -13.55 12.25 13.92
CA ILE A 223 -12.71 11.14 14.40
C ILE A 223 -13.07 10.79 15.84
N ARG A 224 -13.25 11.80 16.69
CA ARG A 224 -13.65 11.64 18.10
C ARG A 224 -15.02 10.99 18.20
N GLU A 225 -16.04 11.54 17.53
CA GLU A 225 -17.39 10.96 17.51
C GLU A 225 -17.39 9.51 17.02
N TRP A 226 -16.61 9.22 15.97
CA TRP A 226 -16.46 7.87 15.43
C TRP A 226 -15.87 6.93 16.48
N THR A 227 -14.79 7.36 17.13
CA THR A 227 -14.10 6.61 18.17
C THR A 227 -15.01 6.33 19.36
N GLU A 228 -15.74 7.34 19.84
CA GLU A 228 -16.67 7.22 20.97
C GLU A 228 -17.83 6.26 20.66
N ARG A 229 -18.45 6.35 19.47
CA ARG A 229 -19.51 5.41 19.05
C ARG A 229 -19.04 3.96 19.12
N HIS A 230 -17.86 3.68 18.56
CA HIS A 230 -17.35 2.31 18.49
C HIS A 230 -16.80 1.77 19.83
N GLN A 231 -16.39 2.65 20.75
CA GLN A 231 -16.00 2.25 22.10
C GLN A 231 -17.21 1.88 22.96
N ASN A 232 -18.34 2.56 22.75
CA ASN A 232 -19.57 2.37 23.54
C ASN A 232 -20.45 1.21 23.04
N GLY A 233 -20.12 0.60 21.89
CA GLY A 233 -20.78 -0.61 21.37
C GLY A 233 -22.27 -0.44 21.05
N SER A 234 -22.73 0.80 20.90
CA SER A 234 -24.15 1.16 20.89
C SER A 234 -24.66 1.64 19.52
N GLY A 235 -23.84 1.59 18.46
CA GLY A 235 -24.24 1.99 17.12
C GLY A 235 -24.74 0.83 16.27
N VAL A 236 -25.93 0.93 15.70
CA VAL A 236 -26.44 0.00 14.66
C VAL A 236 -25.53 -0.02 13.40
N GLY A 237 -24.61 0.96 13.27
CA GLY A 237 -23.53 1.00 12.27
C GLY A 237 -22.16 0.47 12.73
N ASP A 238 -21.96 0.15 14.02
CA ASP A 238 -20.68 -0.32 14.60
C ASP A 238 -20.26 -1.70 14.11
N ALA A 239 -21.13 -2.40 13.39
CA ALA A 239 -20.76 -3.65 12.77
C ALA A 239 -19.59 -3.45 11.79
N HIS A 240 -19.46 -2.33 11.08
CA HIS A 240 -18.57 -2.30 9.92
C HIS A 240 -17.07 -2.19 10.23
N TYR A 241 -16.66 -1.62 11.38
CA TYR A 241 -15.25 -1.52 11.77
C TYR A 241 -14.96 -2.14 13.13
N ARG A 242 -13.73 -2.63 13.30
CA ARG A 242 -13.29 -3.26 14.55
C ARG A 242 -12.58 -2.27 15.46
N THR A 243 -12.83 -2.38 16.76
CA THR A 243 -12.08 -1.66 17.81
C THR A 243 -11.16 -2.55 18.64
N SER A 244 -11.30 -3.89 18.56
CA SER A 244 -10.48 -4.81 19.36
C SER A 244 -9.66 -5.81 18.53
N ASN A 245 -8.61 -6.36 19.14
CA ASN A 245 -7.77 -7.41 18.54
C ASN A 245 -8.46 -8.77 18.46
N ALA A 246 -9.44 -9.05 19.34
CA ALA A 246 -10.14 -10.35 19.38
C ALA A 246 -11.09 -10.56 18.18
N ASP A 247 -11.62 -9.49 17.59
CA ASP A 247 -12.65 -9.56 16.54
C ASP A 247 -12.06 -9.74 15.12
N HIS A 248 -10.75 -9.96 15.00
CA HIS A 248 -10.01 -10.02 13.73
C HIS A 248 -10.43 -11.17 12.78
N ARG A 249 -11.30 -12.08 13.24
CA ARG A 249 -11.78 -13.25 12.49
C ARG A 249 -12.93 -12.99 11.48
N LYS A 250 -13.69 -11.90 11.64
CA LYS A 250 -14.86 -11.53 10.80
C LYS A 250 -14.66 -10.75 9.48
N GLY A 251 -13.48 -10.70 8.86
CA GLY A 251 -13.35 -10.06 7.53
C GLY A 251 -13.25 -8.52 7.42
N ARG A 252 -13.26 -7.72 8.50
CA ARG A 252 -13.52 -6.26 8.43
C ARG A 252 -12.31 -5.34 8.64
N PRO A 253 -12.24 -4.17 7.96
CA PRO A 253 -11.20 -3.16 8.18
C PRO A 253 -11.22 -2.63 9.62
N ARG A 254 -10.08 -2.11 10.06
CA ARG A 254 -9.89 -1.51 11.38
C ARG A 254 -9.74 0.00 11.26
N PHE A 255 -10.57 0.73 12.00
CA PHE A 255 -10.42 2.17 12.17
C PHE A 255 -9.35 2.46 13.22
N VAL A 256 -8.46 3.40 12.91
CA VAL A 256 -7.32 3.78 13.75
C VAL A 256 -7.29 5.30 13.82
N ALA A 257 -7.43 5.86 15.02
CA ALA A 257 -7.65 7.30 15.20
C ALA A 257 -6.35 8.11 15.20
N SER A 258 -5.19 7.46 15.36
CA SER A 258 -3.91 8.15 15.50
C SER A 258 -2.72 7.39 14.94
N PHE A 259 -1.63 8.12 14.69
CA PHE A 259 -0.35 7.52 14.29
C PHE A 259 0.23 6.60 15.36
N ASP A 260 0.13 6.96 16.64
CA ASP A 260 0.68 6.17 17.74
C ASP A 260 -0.06 4.83 17.85
N GLU A 261 -1.36 4.82 17.58
CA GLU A 261 -2.14 3.59 17.50
C GLU A 261 -1.69 2.72 16.31
N LEU A 262 -1.43 3.28 15.12
CA LEU A 262 -0.84 2.51 14.00
C LEU A 262 0.48 1.84 14.38
N VAL A 263 1.34 2.53 15.14
CA VAL A 263 2.61 1.97 15.64
C VAL A 263 2.34 0.86 16.65
N SER A 264 1.41 1.07 17.59
CA SER A 264 1.04 0.08 18.62
C SER A 264 0.49 -1.22 18.01
N LEU A 265 -0.20 -1.11 16.87
CA LEU A 265 -0.75 -2.23 16.12
C LEU A 265 0.30 -2.95 15.24
N GLY A 266 1.53 -2.44 15.17
CA GLY A 266 2.59 -2.99 14.32
C GLY A 266 2.35 -2.78 12.83
N VAL A 267 1.37 -1.97 12.44
CA VAL A 267 1.09 -1.64 11.02
C VAL A 267 2.24 -0.85 10.42
N ILE A 268 2.87 0.00 11.23
CA ILE A 268 4.04 0.79 10.86
C ILE A 268 5.21 0.40 11.75
N THR A 269 6.35 0.09 11.13
CA THR A 269 7.61 -0.12 11.84
C THR A 269 8.42 1.18 11.83
N LEU A 270 8.77 1.68 13.02
CA LEU A 270 9.69 2.83 13.18
C LEU A 270 11.15 2.46 12.93
N GLN A 271 11.44 1.16 12.85
CA GLN A 271 12.79 0.69 12.58
C GLN A 271 13.20 1.03 11.14
N ASN A 272 14.38 1.63 11.00
CA ASN A 272 14.96 1.89 9.69
C ASN A 272 15.10 0.58 8.92
N ARG A 273 14.35 0.44 7.82
CA ARG A 273 14.47 -0.71 6.93
C ARG A 273 15.93 -0.81 6.46
N PRO A 274 16.62 -1.93 6.68
CA PRO A 274 17.99 -2.09 6.21
C PRO A 274 18.05 -1.87 4.70
N ASN A 275 19.14 -1.27 4.23
CA ASN A 275 19.31 -1.00 2.81
C ASN A 275 19.35 -2.33 2.01
N PRO A 276 19.10 -2.33 0.68
CA PRO A 276 19.00 -3.57 -0.10
C PRO A 276 20.22 -4.49 0.01
N ARG A 277 21.43 -3.93 0.18
CA ARG A 277 22.66 -4.70 0.37
C ARG A 277 22.69 -5.37 1.74
N GLN A 278 22.30 -4.66 2.80
CA GLN A 278 22.15 -5.22 4.14
C GLN A 278 21.10 -6.33 4.14
N ARG A 279 19.93 -6.14 3.51
CA ARG A 279 18.92 -7.20 3.38
C ARG A 279 19.45 -8.42 2.63
N LYS A 280 20.18 -8.22 1.53
CA LYS A 280 20.82 -9.32 0.79
C LYS A 280 21.85 -10.05 1.66
N LYS A 281 22.63 -9.33 2.48
CA LYS A 281 23.57 -9.92 3.44
C LYS A 281 22.85 -10.70 4.54
N MET A 282 21.81 -10.14 5.15
CA MET A 282 21.01 -10.81 6.18
C MET A 282 20.33 -12.07 5.64
N ARG A 283 19.78 -12.03 4.41
CA ARG A 283 19.22 -13.22 3.76
C ARG A 283 20.27 -14.31 3.52
N LYS A 284 21.49 -13.93 3.12
CA LYS A 284 22.60 -14.89 2.97
C LYS A 284 23.02 -15.51 4.30
N LEU A 285 23.11 -14.71 5.36
CA LEU A 285 23.45 -15.21 6.71
C LEU A 285 22.34 -16.13 7.25
N ALA A 286 21.07 -15.77 7.09
CA ALA A 286 19.94 -16.60 7.52
C ALA A 286 19.86 -17.93 6.75
N ALA A 287 20.22 -17.92 5.46
CA ALA A 287 20.27 -19.13 4.64
C ALA A 287 21.45 -20.07 4.96
N GLN A 288 22.48 -19.58 5.67
CA GLN A 288 23.63 -20.40 6.07
C GLN A 288 23.34 -21.27 7.30
N GLY A 289 22.15 -21.15 7.90
CA GLY A 289 21.78 -21.87 9.12
C GLY A 289 22.63 -21.46 10.33
N PRO A 290 22.21 -21.78 11.56
CA PRO A 290 23.18 -21.93 12.63
C PRO A 290 24.09 -23.08 12.21
N GLY A 291 25.39 -22.81 12.05
CA GLY A 291 26.35 -23.89 11.86
C GLY A 291 26.17 -24.90 12.99
N GLU A 292 26.11 -26.18 12.65
CA GLU A 292 26.23 -27.28 13.61
C GLU A 292 27.66 -27.25 14.19
N ASP A 293 27.96 -26.25 14.99
CA ASP A 293 29.19 -26.19 15.75
C ASP A 293 28.99 -27.08 16.98
N GLY A 294 29.25 -28.36 16.76
CA GLY A 294 29.89 -29.26 17.71
C GLY A 294 29.15 -29.54 19.02
N ALA A 295 28.55 -30.74 19.08
CA ALA A 295 28.49 -31.50 20.32
C ALA A 295 29.93 -31.81 20.78
N GLY A 296 30.55 -30.84 21.47
CA GLY A 296 31.79 -31.03 22.21
C GLY A 296 31.46 -31.26 23.68
N ASN A 297 31.48 -32.52 24.11
CA ASN A 297 31.63 -32.87 25.52
C ASN A 297 32.87 -32.17 26.08
N GLY A 298 32.70 -31.40 27.15
CA GLY A 298 33.79 -30.72 27.84
C GLY A 298 33.34 -30.33 29.23
N ASP A 299 33.51 -31.25 30.17
CA ASP A 299 33.51 -30.99 31.60
C ASP A 299 34.55 -29.90 31.95
N GLY A 300 34.19 -29.02 32.87
CA GLY A 300 35.15 -28.43 33.80
C GLY A 300 35.34 -26.90 33.74
N ALA A 301 35.30 -26.34 34.95
CA ALA A 301 35.86 -25.06 35.39
C ALA A 301 35.00 -23.79 35.19
N GLU A 302 34.18 -23.58 36.21
CA GLU A 302 33.70 -22.32 36.74
C GLU A 302 34.81 -21.24 36.80
N GLN A 303 34.68 -20.18 35.99
CA GLN A 303 35.42 -18.92 36.20
C GLN A 303 34.47 -17.72 36.11
N ARG A 304 34.38 -17.04 37.26
CA ARG A 304 33.75 -15.73 37.49
C ARG A 304 34.14 -14.69 36.42
N ALA A 305 33.16 -14.22 35.67
CA ALA A 305 33.29 -13.06 34.79
C ALA A 305 33.18 -11.75 35.60
N LYS A 306 34.23 -10.92 35.54
CA LYS A 306 34.23 -9.52 36.01
C LYS A 306 33.53 -8.62 34.98
N PRO A 307 32.86 -7.53 35.41
CA PRO A 307 32.15 -6.63 34.50
C PRO A 307 33.13 -5.78 33.68
N GLN A 308 33.04 -5.86 32.35
CA GLN A 308 33.76 -4.98 31.43
C GLN A 308 33.11 -3.60 31.39
N THR A 309 33.87 -2.60 31.83
CA THR A 309 33.55 -1.18 31.72
C THR A 309 33.68 -0.71 30.27
N LYS A 310 32.65 -0.01 29.80
CA LYS A 310 32.57 0.57 28.45
C LYS A 310 33.54 1.74 28.33
N ASN A 311 34.63 1.56 27.60
CA ASN A 311 35.53 2.65 27.22
C ASN A 311 34.86 3.55 26.16
N LYS A 312 34.41 4.74 26.58
CA LYS A 312 33.97 5.82 25.70
C LYS A 312 35.17 6.35 24.92
N LYS A 313 35.30 6.00 23.64
CA LYS A 313 36.22 6.68 22.72
C LYS A 313 35.75 8.12 22.51
N LYS A 314 36.52 9.06 23.05
CA LYS A 314 36.46 10.51 22.74
C LYS A 314 36.64 10.69 21.23
N TRP A 315 35.71 11.41 20.63
CA TRP A 315 35.77 11.87 19.24
C TRP A 315 36.53 13.20 19.21
N THR A 316 37.64 13.26 18.48
CA THR A 316 38.35 14.50 18.15
C THR A 316 38.13 14.81 16.66
N PRO A 317 37.86 16.07 16.28
CA PRO A 317 37.67 16.44 14.89
C PRO A 317 39.02 16.50 14.17
N ALA A 318 39.14 15.77 13.06
CA ALA A 318 40.32 15.79 12.20
C ALA A 318 40.33 17.05 11.31
N THR A 319 41.49 17.70 11.31
CA THR A 319 41.89 18.80 10.44
C THR A 319 41.91 18.37 8.96
N LYS A 320 41.57 19.32 8.08
CA LYS A 320 41.63 19.19 6.62
C LYS A 320 43.09 19.18 6.19
N GLU A 321 43.57 18.06 5.67
CA GLU A 321 44.75 18.07 4.79
C GLU A 321 44.72 16.92 3.78
N SER A 322 45.37 17.20 2.66
CA SER A 322 45.25 16.59 1.33
C SER A 322 45.54 15.10 1.24
N VAL A 323 44.76 14.36 0.44
CA VAL A 323 45.17 13.04 -0.08
C VAL A 323 45.00 12.98 -1.60
N LYS A 324 46.16 12.87 -2.26
CA LYS A 324 46.37 12.64 -3.69
C LYS A 324 45.72 11.34 -4.17
N GLY A 325 45.29 11.36 -5.43
CA GLY A 325 44.42 10.36 -6.04
C GLY A 325 44.99 8.96 -6.21
N LYS A 326 44.14 7.96 -5.98
CA LYS A 326 44.32 6.59 -6.46
C LYS A 326 43.47 6.38 -7.73
N LYS A 327 44.16 6.14 -8.86
CA LYS A 327 43.56 5.73 -10.14
C LYS A 327 42.79 4.42 -9.92
N ARG A 328 41.47 4.44 -10.11
CA ARG A 328 40.62 3.24 -10.17
C ARG A 328 40.46 2.80 -11.62
N SER A 329 40.66 1.51 -11.85
CA SER A 329 40.51 0.85 -13.14
C SER A 329 39.08 0.96 -13.68
N ASN A 330 38.99 1.26 -14.97
CA ASN A 330 37.75 1.47 -15.73
C ASN A 330 37.03 0.13 -15.96
N ALA A 331 36.23 -0.32 -15.00
CA ALA A 331 35.20 -1.32 -15.26
C ALA A 331 33.96 -0.60 -15.86
N LYS A 332 33.71 -0.80 -17.15
CA LYS A 332 32.55 -0.25 -17.89
C LYS A 332 31.25 -0.66 -17.18
N SER A 333 30.59 0.29 -16.54
CA SER A 333 29.28 0.11 -15.92
C SER A 333 28.20 0.04 -17.01
N LYS A 334 27.39 -1.04 -17.02
CA LYS A 334 26.25 -1.28 -17.94
C LYS A 334 25.13 -0.21 -17.94
N TYR A 335 25.29 0.91 -17.22
CA TYR A 335 24.22 1.90 -16.97
C TYR A 335 24.66 3.34 -17.26
N ARG A 336 25.55 3.52 -18.25
CA ARG A 336 25.89 4.83 -18.79
C ARG A 336 25.45 4.91 -20.25
N THR A 337 24.90 6.05 -20.65
CA THR A 337 24.74 6.38 -22.07
C THR A 337 26.12 6.55 -22.71
N THR A 338 26.17 6.58 -24.04
CA THR A 338 27.37 6.91 -24.83
C THR A 338 28.05 8.19 -24.34
N ASP A 339 27.26 9.15 -23.81
CA ASP A 339 27.74 10.45 -23.33
C ASP A 339 28.17 10.42 -21.85
N GLY A 340 28.29 9.24 -21.24
CA GLY A 340 28.74 9.06 -19.86
C GLY A 340 27.73 9.48 -18.78
N LYS A 341 26.53 9.93 -19.17
CA LYS A 341 25.44 10.25 -18.25
C LYS A 341 24.85 8.97 -17.67
N ARG A 342 24.61 8.99 -16.36
CA ARG A 342 24.10 7.84 -15.60
C ARG A 342 22.59 7.79 -15.72
N THR A 343 22.03 6.76 -16.35
CA THR A 343 20.58 6.57 -16.41
C THR A 343 20.10 6.07 -15.05
N LYS A 344 19.62 6.98 -14.20
CA LYS A 344 18.88 6.59 -13.00
C LYS A 344 17.47 6.17 -13.43
N LYS A 345 17.26 4.88 -13.66
CA LYS A 345 15.97 4.26 -13.30
C LYS A 345 16.25 3.38 -12.09
N ARG A 346 15.86 3.88 -10.92
CA ARG A 346 15.86 3.08 -9.69
C ARG A 346 14.43 2.63 -9.44
N PHE A 347 14.30 1.32 -9.32
CA PHE A 347 13.16 0.61 -8.75
C PHE A 347 12.81 1.10 -7.35
#